data_AF-A0A6G8DFY0-F1
#
_entry.id   AF-A0A6G8DFY0-F1
#
_cell.length_a   1.000
_cell.length_b   1.000
_cell.length_c   1.000
_cell.angle_alpha   90.00
_cell.angle_beta   90.00
_cell.angle_gamma   90.00
#
_symmetry.space_group_name_H-M   'P 1'
#
loop_
_entity.id
_entity.type
_entity.pdbx_description
1 polymer ?
#
loop_
_entity_poly.entity_id
_entity_poly.type
_entity_poly.pdbx_seq_one_letter_code
_entity_poly.pdbx_strand_id
1 'polypeptide(L)'
;MPEEERRAHAIRWLKNAAANGHYFSGLLLAWELVSGPGQITQEELSHAEKLVAAEPVNYFDKVRILETEAAVAAARGDFPRAQRLQKKAVKIADRLEWDLRDVHHRMEAYKRKEKWVGPYYYDIELEPTPLQASAQ
;
A
#
# COMPACT_ATOMS: atom_id res chain seq x y z
N MET A 1 -8.81 -8.94 -20.86
CA MET A 1 -9.57 -8.30 -19.77
C MET A 1 -8.93 -6.94 -19.47
N PRO A 2 -9.66 -5.83 -19.62
CA PRO A 2 -9.25 -4.49 -19.19
C PRO A 2 -8.73 -4.46 -17.74
N GLU A 3 -7.90 -3.48 -17.40
CA GLU A 3 -7.26 -3.38 -16.09
C GLU A 3 -8.26 -3.17 -14.94
N GLU A 4 -9.26 -2.32 -15.15
CA GLU A 4 -10.34 -2.07 -14.19
C GLU A 4 -11.13 -3.35 -13.87
N GLU A 5 -11.40 -4.16 -14.89
CA GLU A 5 -12.06 -5.46 -14.71
C GLU A 5 -11.17 -6.41 -13.90
N ARG A 6 -9.87 -6.51 -14.23
CA ARG A 6 -8.92 -7.35 -13.46
C ARG A 6 -8.89 -6.93 -11.99
N ARG A 7 -8.84 -5.63 -11.73
CA ARG A 7 -8.89 -5.07 -10.37
C ARG A 7 -10.18 -5.44 -9.65
N ALA A 8 -11.33 -5.24 -10.30
CA ALA A 8 -12.62 -5.60 -9.71
C ALA A 8 -12.73 -7.10 -9.38
N HIS A 9 -12.20 -7.96 -10.24
CA HIS A 9 -12.07 -9.39 -9.97
C HIS A 9 -11.17 -9.68 -8.76
N ALA A 10 -9.97 -9.06 -8.69
CA ALA A 10 -9.05 -9.23 -7.58
C ALA A 10 -9.68 -8.81 -6.24
N ILE A 11 -10.34 -7.64 -6.20
CA ILE A 11 -11.04 -7.15 -5.00
C ILE A 11 -12.10 -8.15 -4.53
N ARG A 12 -12.89 -8.75 -5.45
CA ARG A 12 -13.89 -9.76 -5.08
C ARG A 12 -13.26 -10.99 -4.44
N TRP A 13 -12.16 -11.49 -4.99
CA TRP A 13 -11.44 -12.63 -4.41
C TRP A 13 -10.86 -12.31 -3.04
N LEU A 14 -10.24 -11.14 -2.89
CA LEU A 14 -9.66 -10.68 -1.63
C LEU A 14 -10.73 -10.48 -0.56
N LYS A 15 -11.90 -9.93 -0.90
CA LYS A 15 -13.05 -9.80 0.00
C LYS A 15 -13.50 -11.16 0.54
N ASN A 16 -13.66 -12.14 -0.34
CA ASN A 16 -14.07 -13.49 0.07
C ASN A 16 -13.00 -14.14 0.97
N ALA A 17 -11.72 -14.05 0.62
CA ALA A 17 -10.65 -14.62 1.43
C ALA A 17 -10.51 -13.93 2.80
N ALA A 18 -10.56 -12.60 2.84
CA ALA A 18 -10.52 -11.84 4.09
C ALA A 18 -11.70 -12.20 5.02
N ALA A 19 -12.91 -12.36 4.47
CA ALA A 19 -14.09 -12.79 5.22
C ALA A 19 -13.96 -14.21 5.80
N ASN A 20 -13.13 -15.06 5.20
CA ASN A 20 -12.82 -16.42 5.69
C ASN A 20 -11.60 -16.44 6.64
N GLY A 21 -11.15 -15.28 7.14
CA GLY A 21 -10.10 -15.19 8.15
C GLY A 21 -8.67 -15.17 7.61
N HIS A 22 -8.48 -15.03 6.29
CA HIS A 22 -7.14 -14.91 5.72
C HIS A 22 -6.58 -13.50 5.94
N TYR A 23 -5.79 -13.32 7.01
CA TYR A 23 -5.21 -12.03 7.39
C TYR A 23 -4.47 -11.34 6.23
N PHE A 24 -3.58 -12.06 5.55
CA PHE A 24 -2.81 -11.51 4.44
C PHE A 24 -3.71 -11.01 3.32
N SER A 25 -4.78 -11.73 2.98
CA SER A 25 -5.77 -11.27 1.99
C SER A 25 -6.50 -10.01 2.44
N GLY A 26 -6.78 -9.87 3.74
CA GLY A 26 -7.32 -8.63 4.31
C GLY A 26 -6.35 -7.46 4.18
N LEU A 27 -5.06 -7.70 4.39
CA LEU A 27 -4.02 -6.68 4.21
C LEU A 27 -3.86 -6.26 2.75
N LEU A 28 -3.87 -7.23 1.81
CA LEU A 28 -3.88 -6.95 0.38
C LEU A 28 -5.13 -6.19 -0.05
N LEU A 29 -6.30 -6.54 0.49
CA LEU A 29 -7.54 -5.83 0.23
C LEU A 29 -7.47 -4.38 0.71
N ALA A 30 -7.01 -4.16 1.93
CA ALA A 30 -6.87 -2.81 2.49
C ALA A 30 -5.97 -1.95 1.61
N TRP A 31 -4.83 -2.49 1.18
CA TRP A 31 -3.92 -1.83 0.24
C TRP A 31 -4.63 -1.43 -1.06
N GLU A 32 -5.31 -2.37 -1.69
CA GLU A 32 -5.96 -2.18 -2.98
C GLU A 32 -7.07 -1.12 -2.93
N LEU A 33 -7.81 -1.06 -1.82
CA LEU A 33 -8.86 -0.05 -1.62
C LEU A 33 -8.28 1.36 -1.50
N VAL A 34 -7.18 1.55 -0.78
CA VAL A 34 -6.63 2.89 -0.50
C VAL A 34 -5.64 3.40 -1.54
N SER A 35 -4.92 2.47 -2.19
CA SER A 35 -3.87 2.80 -3.18
C SER A 35 -4.31 2.56 -4.62
N GLY A 36 -5.55 2.09 -4.84
CA GLY A 36 -6.09 1.92 -6.18
C GLY A 36 -6.39 3.25 -6.89
N PRO A 37 -6.59 3.22 -8.21
CA PRO A 37 -6.98 4.40 -8.98
C PRO A 37 -8.35 4.92 -8.54
N GLY A 38 -8.52 6.24 -8.58
CA GLY A 38 -9.76 6.92 -8.25
C GLY A 38 -9.90 7.36 -6.79
N GLN A 39 -11.10 7.87 -6.50
CA GLN A 39 -11.46 8.36 -5.18
C GLN A 39 -12.04 7.22 -4.35
N ILE A 40 -11.48 7.00 -3.16
CA ILE A 40 -11.98 6.01 -2.20
C ILE A 40 -13.30 6.48 -1.60
N THR A 41 -14.27 5.58 -1.45
CA THR A 41 -15.52 5.91 -0.73
C THR A 41 -15.33 5.86 0.78
N GLN A 42 -16.26 6.43 1.55
CA GLN A 42 -16.20 6.32 3.01
C GLN A 42 -16.41 4.88 3.50
N GLU A 43 -17.24 4.08 2.82
CA GLU A 43 -17.40 2.67 3.20
C GLU A 43 -16.10 1.88 2.97
N GLU A 44 -15.43 2.12 1.84
CA GLU A 44 -14.16 1.47 1.51
C GLU A 44 -13.06 1.85 2.50
N LEU A 45 -12.96 3.12 2.87
CA LEU A 45 -12.00 3.59 3.84
C LEU A 45 -12.25 2.98 5.22
N SER A 46 -13.50 3.02 5.70
CA SER A 46 -13.90 2.40 6.96
C SER A 46 -13.64 0.89 6.97
N HIS A 47 -13.79 0.22 5.82
CA HIS A 47 -13.48 -1.19 5.68
C HIS A 47 -11.98 -1.45 5.75
N ALA A 48 -11.16 -0.65 5.05
CA ALA A 48 -9.71 -0.75 5.10
C ALA A 48 -9.16 -0.52 6.52
N GLU A 49 -9.72 0.44 7.27
CA GLU A 49 -9.38 0.69 8.68
C GLU A 49 -9.64 -0.54 9.56
N LYS A 50 -10.76 -1.24 9.37
CA LYS A 50 -11.06 -2.48 10.11
C LYS A 50 -10.09 -3.61 9.76
N LEU A 51 -9.73 -3.74 8.48
CA LEU A 51 -8.82 -4.78 8.01
C LEU A 51 -7.41 -4.63 8.60
N VAL A 52 -6.88 -3.39 8.65
CA VAL A 52 -5.54 -3.16 9.23
C VAL A 52 -5.52 -3.16 10.76
N ALA A 53 -6.68 -3.00 11.41
CA ALA A 53 -6.82 -3.12 12.86
C ALA A 53 -6.92 -4.57 13.35
N ALA A 54 -7.07 -5.54 12.44
CA ALA A 54 -7.12 -6.96 12.80
C ALA A 54 -5.74 -7.43 13.32
N GLU A 55 -5.76 -8.37 14.28
CA GLU A 55 -4.53 -8.98 14.77
C GLU A 55 -3.92 -9.91 13.72
N PRO A 56 -2.60 -9.87 13.48
CA PRO A 56 -1.94 -10.78 12.55
C PRO A 56 -2.02 -12.23 13.05
N VAL A 57 -2.65 -13.11 12.26
CA VAL A 57 -2.68 -14.55 12.52
C VAL A 57 -1.81 -15.25 11.48
N ASN A 58 -0.77 -15.95 11.94
CA ASN A 58 0.18 -16.69 11.08
C ASN A 58 0.83 -15.83 9.97
N TYR A 59 1.02 -14.53 10.22
CA TYR A 59 1.63 -13.59 9.28
C TYR A 59 2.57 -12.65 10.02
N PHE A 60 3.81 -12.53 9.52
CA PHE A 60 4.91 -11.89 10.26
C PHE A 60 5.65 -10.80 9.47
N ASP A 61 5.21 -10.48 8.25
CA ASP A 61 5.79 -9.40 7.46
C ASP A 61 5.38 -8.04 8.05
N LYS A 62 6.22 -7.57 8.99
CA LYS A 62 5.96 -6.33 9.72
C LYS A 62 6.09 -5.09 8.82
N VAL A 63 6.91 -5.15 7.77
CA VAL A 63 7.06 -4.06 6.81
C VAL A 63 5.74 -3.87 6.08
N ARG A 64 5.19 -4.94 5.48
CA ARG A 64 3.92 -4.88 4.76
C ARG A 64 2.76 -4.39 5.63
N ILE A 65 2.70 -4.82 6.88
CA ILE A 65 1.68 -4.35 7.84
C ILE A 65 1.79 -2.84 8.02
N LEU A 66 2.99 -2.35 8.34
CA LEU A 66 3.23 -0.93 8.61
C LEU A 66 2.99 -0.05 7.39
N GLU A 67 3.39 -0.48 6.20
CA GLU A 67 3.16 0.26 4.96
C GLU A 67 1.67 0.32 4.60
N THR A 68 0.93 -0.77 4.82
CA THR A 68 -0.51 -0.78 4.58
C THR A 68 -1.26 0.10 5.59
N GLU A 69 -0.89 0.05 6.88
CA GLU A 69 -1.42 0.98 7.88
C GLU A 69 -1.10 2.44 7.52
N ALA A 70 0.10 2.71 6.98
CA ALA A 70 0.49 4.04 6.54
C ALA A 70 -0.37 4.53 5.37
N ALA A 71 -0.62 3.66 4.39
CA ALA A 71 -1.48 3.96 3.25
C ALA A 71 -2.93 4.26 3.68
N VAL A 72 -3.48 3.50 4.64
CA VAL A 72 -4.80 3.76 5.21
C VAL A 72 -4.84 5.12 5.94
N ALA A 73 -3.82 5.41 6.75
CA ALA A 73 -3.72 6.71 7.42
C ALA A 73 -3.64 7.88 6.42
N ALA A 74 -2.86 7.73 5.35
CA ALA A 74 -2.76 8.73 4.29
C ALA A 74 -4.10 8.92 3.55
N ALA A 75 -4.84 7.85 3.26
CA ALA A 75 -6.16 7.93 2.65
C ALA A 75 -7.20 8.61 3.55
N ARG A 76 -7.02 8.54 4.88
CA ARG A 76 -7.80 9.30 5.87
C ARG A 76 -7.39 10.78 5.98
N GLY A 77 -6.28 11.17 5.37
CA GLY A 77 -5.67 12.49 5.50
C GLY A 77 -4.77 12.65 6.73
N ASP A 78 -4.54 11.59 7.50
CA ASP A 78 -3.64 11.57 8.66
C ASP A 78 -2.19 11.30 8.20
N PHE A 79 -1.62 12.27 7.48
CA PHE A 79 -0.24 12.21 7.00
C PHE A 79 0.81 12.14 8.13
N PRO A 80 0.65 12.81 9.28
CA PRO A 80 1.58 12.64 10.41
C PRO A 80 1.67 11.18 10.88
N ARG A 81 0.53 10.48 10.99
CA ARG A 81 0.54 9.05 11.31
C ARG A 81 1.12 8.23 10.19
N ALA A 82 0.77 8.50 8.93
CA ALA A 82 1.29 7.80 7.76
C ALA A 82 2.82 7.85 7.71
N GLN A 83 3.42 9.03 7.85
CA GLN A 83 4.87 9.22 7.85
C GLN A 83 5.54 8.48 9.02
N ARG A 84 4.94 8.50 10.22
CA ARG A 84 5.50 7.78 11.38
C ARG A 84 5.50 6.26 11.16
N LEU A 85 4.43 5.72 10.60
CA LEU A 85 4.31 4.30 10.28
C LEU A 85 5.28 3.90 9.17
N GLN A 86 5.31 4.68 8.10
CA GLN A 86 6.22 4.47 6.97
C GLN A 86 7.68 4.53 7.40
N LYS A 87 8.05 5.45 8.31
CA LYS A 87 9.41 5.54 8.84
C LYS A 87 9.81 4.27 9.62
N LYS A 88 8.87 3.66 10.34
CA LYS A 88 9.12 2.37 11.00
C LYS A 88 9.30 1.26 9.97
N ALA A 89 8.50 1.25 8.90
CA ALA A 89 8.64 0.29 7.81
C ALA A 89 10.02 0.39 7.15
N VAL A 90 10.46 1.60 6.79
CA VAL A 90 11.81 1.88 6.24
C VAL A 90 12.89 1.32 7.17
N LYS A 91 12.84 1.61 8.47
CA LYS A 91 13.84 1.14 9.43
C LYS A 91 13.93 -0.39 9.50
N ILE A 92 12.79 -1.08 9.40
CA ILE A 92 12.76 -2.54 9.43
C ILE A 92 13.27 -3.11 8.11
N ALA A 93 12.82 -2.57 6.97
CA ALA A 93 13.28 -2.97 5.64
C ALA A 93 14.79 -2.78 5.48
N ASP A 94 15.33 -1.65 5.94
CA ASP A 94 16.77 -1.34 5.92
C ASP A 94 17.58 -2.36 6.73
N ARG A 95 17.11 -2.70 7.93
CA ARG A 95 17.74 -3.74 8.76
C ARG A 95 17.69 -5.14 8.13
N LEU A 96 16.68 -5.40 7.30
CA LEU A 96 16.54 -6.65 6.57
C LEU A 96 17.28 -6.63 5.22
N GLU A 97 18.00 -5.55 4.92
CA GLU A 97 18.73 -5.34 3.65
C GLU A 97 17.81 -5.44 2.42
N TRP A 98 16.55 -5.03 2.57
CA TRP A 98 15.60 -4.97 1.47
C TRP A 98 15.86 -3.76 0.59
N ASP A 99 15.41 -3.86 -0.66
CA ASP A 99 15.35 -2.70 -1.54
C ASP A 99 14.39 -1.65 -0.99
N LEU A 100 14.90 -0.43 -0.77
CA LEU A 100 14.16 0.67 -0.16
C LEU A 100 13.50 1.59 -1.17
N ARG A 101 13.70 1.40 -2.48
CA ARG A 101 13.20 2.32 -3.52
C ARG A 101 11.69 2.54 -3.42
N ASP A 102 10.93 1.45 -3.41
CA ASP A 102 9.47 1.44 -3.28
C ASP A 102 8.99 2.12 -1.98
N VAL A 103 9.63 1.76 -0.87
CA VAL A 103 9.29 2.28 0.47
C VAL A 103 9.56 3.78 0.56
N HIS A 104 10.61 4.27 -0.11
CA HIS A 104 10.94 5.68 -0.19
C HIS A 104 9.99 6.46 -1.10
N HIS A 105 9.59 5.92 -2.26
CA HIS A 105 8.61 6.58 -3.12
C HIS A 105 7.30 6.88 -2.38
N ARG A 106 6.83 5.91 -1.60
CA ARG A 106 5.66 6.08 -0.73
C ARG A 106 5.86 7.11 0.37
N MET A 107 7.04 7.08 1.00
CA MET A 107 7.40 8.10 2.01
C MET A 107 7.37 9.51 1.42
N GLU A 108 7.91 9.72 0.23
CA GLU A 108 7.90 11.02 -0.43
C GLU A 108 6.49 11.50 -0.76
N ALA A 109 5.59 10.61 -1.20
CA ALA A 109 4.17 10.95 -1.37
C ALA A 109 3.55 11.45 -0.06
N TYR A 110 3.75 10.72 1.05
CA TYR A 110 3.19 11.11 2.35
C TYR A 110 3.80 12.41 2.91
N LYS A 111 5.06 12.72 2.59
CA LYS A 111 5.69 14.02 2.92
C LYS A 111 5.02 15.18 2.20
N ARG A 112 4.62 14.97 0.93
CA ARG A 112 3.88 15.95 0.14
C ARG A 112 2.39 16.05 0.50
N LYS A 113 1.93 15.29 1.50
CA LYS A 113 0.51 15.16 1.87
C LYS A 113 -0.34 14.61 0.73
N GLU A 114 0.23 13.67 -0.02
CA GLU A 114 -0.43 12.93 -1.09
C GLU A 114 -0.57 11.47 -0.67
N LYS A 115 -1.70 10.84 -1.00
CA LYS A 115 -1.80 9.38 -0.88
C LYS A 115 -0.97 8.73 -1.99
N TRP A 116 -0.37 7.57 -1.70
CA TRP A 116 0.23 6.74 -2.74
C TRP A 116 -0.88 6.13 -3.61
N VAL A 117 -0.68 6.15 -4.92
CA VAL A 117 -1.55 5.46 -5.89
C VAL A 117 -0.67 4.58 -6.75
N GLY A 118 -0.95 3.28 -6.76
CA GLY A 118 -0.17 2.31 -7.52
C GLY A 118 -0.03 0.96 -6.82
N PRO A 119 0.64 0.01 -7.49
CA PRO A 119 0.92 -1.29 -6.92
C PRO A 119 1.83 -1.17 -5.69
N TYR A 120 1.89 -2.24 -4.90
CA TYR A 120 2.79 -2.29 -3.75
C TYR A 120 4.25 -2.49 -4.16
N TYR A 121 4.48 -3.42 -5.08
CA TYR A 121 5.78 -3.62 -5.73
C TYR A 121 5.72 -2.86 -7.05
N TYR A 122 6.51 -1.81 -7.18
CA TYR A 122 6.61 -1.06 -8.42
C TYR A 122 7.88 -1.52 -9.12
N ASP A 123 7.76 -2.03 -10.34
CA ASP A 123 8.92 -2.52 -11.10
C ASP A 123 9.64 -1.32 -11.73
N ILE A 124 10.58 -0.73 -10.97
CA ILE A 124 11.30 0.50 -11.35
C ILE A 124 12.27 0.23 -12.52
N GLU A 125 12.53 -1.02 -12.91
CA GLU A 125 13.26 -1.31 -14.17
C GLU A 125 12.53 -0.77 -15.42
N LEU A 126 11.25 -0.38 -15.28
CA LEU A 126 10.44 0.25 -16.32
C LEU A 126 10.49 1.79 -16.30
N GLU A 127 11.13 2.44 -15.32
CA GLU A 127 11.36 3.89 -15.36
C GLU A 127 12.61 4.23 -16.20
N PRO A 128 12.53 5.16 -17.17
CA PRO A 128 13.71 5.61 -17.87
C PRO A 128 14.66 6.25 -16.86
N THR A 129 15.93 5.81 -16.88
CA THR A 129 16.96 6.43 -16.03
C THR A 129 17.07 7.94 -16.36
N PRO A 130 17.48 8.81 -15.42
CA PRO A 130 17.64 10.25 -15.67
C PRO A 130 18.53 10.57 -16.89
N LEU A 131 19.45 9.66 -17.24
CA LEU A 131 20.28 9.70 -18.45
C LEU A 131 19.47 9.59 -19.75
N GLN A 132 18.33 8.90 -19.74
CA GLN A 132 17.45 8.73 -20.92
C GLN A 132 16.44 9.88 -21.07
N ALA A 133 16.04 10.54 -19.97
CA ALA A 133 15.15 11.70 -19.99
C ALA A 133 15.83 12.99 -20.49
N SER A 134 17.17 13.03 -20.51
CA SER A 134 17.97 14.17 -20.94
C SER A 134 18.32 14.15 -22.44
N ALA A 135 17.82 13.15 -23.18
CA ALA A 135 18.18 12.88 -24.57
C ALA A 135 17.02 13.11 -25.57
N GLN A 136 15.98 13.87 -25.18
CA GLN A 136 14.88 14.29 -26.07
C GLN A 136 14.72 15.81 -26.07
#